data_AF-W7YB00-F1
#
_entry.id   AF-W7YB00-F1
#
_cell.length_a   1.000
_cell.length_b   1.000
_cell.length_c   1.000
_cell.angle_alpha   90.00
_cell.angle_beta   90.00
_cell.angle_gamma   90.00
#
_symmetry.space_group_name_H-M   'P 1'
#
loop_
_entity.id
_entity.type
_entity.pdbx_description
1 polymer ?
#
loop_
_entity_poly.entity_id
_entity_poly.type
_entity_poly.pdbx_seq_one_letter_code
_entity_poly.pdbx_strand_id
1 'polypeptide(L)'
;MTEIILNTDEDKKQFILEYGYMDIGLDEVRKCIHCGNTFYVKDFKAFEEGKRKKEYYVCCAYAPECNGTIFDWTENLEFGL
;
A
#
# COMPACT_ATOMS: atom_id res chain seq x y z
N MET A 1 -9.48 -11.47 5.01
CA MET A 1 -8.50 -11.12 3.96
C MET A 1 -7.46 -12.22 3.77
N THR A 2 -6.97 -12.40 2.55
CA THR A 2 -5.84 -13.28 2.19
C THR A 2 -4.77 -12.42 1.53
N GLU A 3 -3.51 -12.54 1.95
CA GLU A 3 -2.39 -11.81 1.33
C GLU A 3 -2.11 -12.36 -0.08
N ILE A 4 -1.91 -11.46 -1.04
CA ILE A 4 -1.51 -11.77 -2.41
C ILE A 4 -0.03 -11.48 -2.54
N ILE A 5 0.71 -12.46 -3.07
CA ILE A 5 2.14 -12.29 -3.32
C ILE A 5 2.35 -11.69 -4.72
N LEU A 6 2.84 -10.45 -4.75
CA LEU A 6 3.28 -9.76 -5.96
C LEU A 6 4.82 -9.88 -6.01
N ASN A 7 5.35 -10.59 -7.02
CA ASN A 7 6.73 -11.06 -7.02
C ASN A 7 7.72 -10.02 -7.55
N THR A 8 7.23 -9.05 -8.32
CA THR A 8 8.07 -8.05 -8.99
C THR A 8 7.53 -6.64 -8.80
N ASP A 9 8.39 -5.65 -9.00
CA ASP A 9 7.97 -4.24 -9.01
C ASP A 9 6.98 -3.96 -10.15
N GLU A 10 7.06 -4.67 -11.27
CA GLU A 10 6.10 -4.55 -12.37
C GLU A 10 4.71 -5.08 -11.98
N ASP A 11 4.64 -6.23 -11.30
CA ASP A 11 3.37 -6.75 -10.75
C ASP A 11 2.75 -5.75 -9.76
N LYS A 12 3.58 -5.15 -8.91
CA LYS A 12 3.18 -4.14 -7.93
C LYS A 12 2.66 -2.87 -8.59
N LYS A 13 3.35 -2.39 -9.61
CA LYS A 13 2.94 -1.22 -10.39
C LYS A 13 1.63 -1.46 -11.11
N GLN A 14 1.50 -2.59 -11.80
CA GLN A 14 0.28 -2.97 -12.50
C GLN A 14 -0.92 -3.05 -11.54
N PHE A 15 -0.73 -3.67 -10.37
CA PHE A 15 -1.78 -3.77 -9.35
C PHE A 15 -2.26 -2.39 -8.90
N ILE A 16 -1.36 -1.49 -8.51
CA ILE A 16 -1.71 -0.13 -8.08
C ILE A 16 -2.44 0.65 -9.19
N LEU A 17 -2.02 0.50 -10.45
CA LEU A 17 -2.65 1.14 -11.61
C LEU A 17 -4.07 0.63 -11.85
N GLU A 18 -4.31 -0.68 -11.76
CA GLU A 18 -5.63 -1.28 -11.92
C GLU A 18 -6.64 -0.77 -10.88
N TYR A 19 -6.17 -0.36 -9.70
CA TYR A 19 -7.00 0.25 -8.65
C TYR A 19 -7.08 1.78 -8.72
N GLY A 20 -6.56 2.40 -9.79
CA GLY A 20 -6.74 3.82 -10.06
C GLY A 20 -5.79 4.76 -9.32
N TYR A 21 -4.71 4.24 -8.73
CA TYR A 21 -3.73 5.03 -7.97
C TYR A 21 -2.55 5.44 -8.86
N MET A 22 -2.84 6.14 -9.97
CA MET A 22 -1.87 6.44 -11.03
C MET A 22 -0.76 7.42 -10.61
N ASP A 23 -0.98 8.20 -9.55
CA ASP A 23 -0.08 9.28 -9.13
C ASP A 23 0.90 8.86 -8.02
N ILE A 24 0.96 7.58 -7.65
CA ILE A 24 1.85 7.10 -6.59
C ILE A 24 2.98 6.25 -7.19
N GLY A 25 4.20 6.78 -7.12
CA GLY A 25 5.42 6.08 -7.50
C GLY A 25 5.85 5.02 -6.48
N LEU A 26 6.29 3.86 -6.96
CA LEU A 26 6.76 2.76 -6.12
C LEU A 26 7.98 3.09 -5.24
N ASP A 27 8.84 3.99 -5.72
CA ASP A 27 10.03 4.45 -4.97
C ASP A 27 9.75 5.65 -4.06
N GLU A 28 8.49 6.11 -3.99
CA GLU A 28 8.12 7.15 -3.03
C GLU A 28 8.15 6.61 -1.60
N VAL A 29 8.49 7.51 -0.68
CA VAL A 29 8.45 7.23 0.75
C VAL A 29 7.17 7.81 1.32
N ARG A 30 6.36 6.96 1.97
CA ARG A 30 5.09 7.34 2.59
C ARG A 30 5.09 6.96 4.06
N LYS A 31 4.29 7.68 4.85
CA LYS A 31 4.07 7.43 6.27
C LYS A 31 2.63 6.98 6.49
N CYS A 32 2.42 5.86 7.17
CA CYS A 32 1.07 5.42 7.54
C CYS A 32 0.62 6.12 8.82
N ILE A 33 -0.59 6.69 8.85
CA ILE A 33 -1.13 7.39 10.04
C ILE A 33 -1.52 6.44 11.17
N HIS A 34 -1.72 5.14 10.91
CA HIS A 34 -2.14 4.17 11.92
C HIS A 34 -0.97 3.72 12.81
N CYS A 35 0.14 3.34 12.19
CA CYS A 35 1.33 2.85 12.91
C CYS A 35 2.44 3.90 13.04
N GLY A 36 2.36 5.01 12.29
CA GLY A 36 3.38 6.05 12.26
C GLY A 36 4.67 5.67 11.52
N ASN A 37 4.77 4.43 11.01
CA ASN A 37 5.95 3.96 10.30
C ASN A 37 6.03 4.57 8.89
N THR A 38 7.28 4.81 8.48
CA THR A 38 7.64 5.26 7.14
C THR A 38 8.20 4.08 6.34
N PHE A 39 7.78 3.93 5.09
CA PHE A 39 8.19 2.83 4.20
C PHE A 39 8.18 3.30 2.73
N TYR A 40 8.90 2.57 1.87
CA TYR A 40 8.77 2.77 0.42
C TYR A 40 7.43 2.20 -0.05
N VAL A 41 6.74 2.88 -0.97
CA VAL A 41 5.44 2.41 -1.48
C VAL A 41 5.55 0.97 -1.97
N LYS A 42 6.63 0.60 -2.68
CA LYS A 42 6.85 -0.78 -3.15
C LYS A 42 6.82 -1.84 -2.04
N ASP A 43 6.99 -1.50 -0.78
CA ASP A 43 6.93 -2.45 0.33
C ASP A 43 5.49 -2.75 0.77
N PHE A 44 4.47 -2.17 0.12
CA PHE A 44 3.07 -2.44 0.40
C PHE A 44 2.72 -3.93 0.32
N LYS A 45 1.66 -4.30 1.04
CA LYS A 45 1.06 -5.63 0.98
C LYS A 45 -0.30 -5.59 0.30
N ALA A 46 -0.54 -6.50 -0.63
CA ALA A 46 -1.82 -6.65 -1.31
C ALA A 46 -2.66 -7.70 -0.59
N PHE A 47 -3.96 -7.44 -0.45
CA PHE A 47 -4.91 -8.40 0.11
C PHE A 47 -6.13 -8.56 -0.78
N GLU A 48 -6.67 -9.77 -0.86
CA GLU A 48 -8.03 -10.02 -1.34
C GLU A 48 -9.00 -10.27 -0.19
N GLU A 49 -10.23 -9.79 -0.34
CA GLU A 49 -11.38 -10.07 0.52
C GLU A 49 -12.63 -10.40 -0.30
N GLY A 50 -13.57 -11.12 0.31
CA GLY A 50 -14.84 -11.47 -0.29
C GLY A 50 -14.83 -12.83 -1.00
N LYS A 51 -15.90 -13.62 -0.78
CA LYS A 51 -16.04 -14.97 -1.38
C LYS A 51 -16.69 -14.98 -2.76
N ARG A 52 -17.52 -13.96 -3.07
CA ARG A 52 -18.33 -13.91 -4.30
C ARG A 52 -17.93 -12.76 -5.23
N LYS A 53 -17.64 -11.60 -4.66
CA LYS A 53 -17.06 -10.45 -5.35
C LYS A 53 -15.71 -10.22 -4.68
N LYS A 54 -14.63 -10.42 -5.42
CA LYS A 54 -13.28 -10.18 -4.90
C LYS A 54 -13.06 -8.67 -4.82
N GLU A 55 -12.72 -8.21 -3.64
CA GLU A 55 -12.26 -6.86 -3.37
C GLU A 55 -10.79 -6.93 -3.01
N TYR A 56 -10.03 -5.94 -3.46
CA TYR A 56 -8.58 -5.96 -3.35
C TYR A 56 -8.12 -4.67 -2.71
N TYR A 57 -7.12 -4.81 -1.86
CA TYR A 57 -6.67 -3.74 -0.99
C TYR A 57 -5.16 -3.60 -1.08
N VAL A 58 -4.72 -2.35 -1.19
CA VAL A 58 -3.32 -1.95 -1.04
C VAL A 58 -3.15 -1.49 0.40
N CYS A 59 -2.38 -2.26 1.19
CA CYS A 59 -2.24 -2.10 2.63
C CYS A 59 -0.81 -1.76 3.02
N CYS A 60 -0.67 -1.15 4.21
CA CYS A 60 0.60 -0.78 4.82
C CYS A 60 1.61 -1.94 4.76
N ALA A 61 2.89 -1.62 4.55
CA ALA A 61 3.98 -2.59 4.54
C ALA A 61 4.07 -3.43 5.84
N TYR A 62 3.56 -2.87 6.94
CA TYR A 62 3.51 -3.50 8.26
C TYR A 62 2.18 -4.22 8.55
N ALA A 63 1.35 -4.50 7.55
CA ALA A 63 0.25 -5.43 7.72
C ALA A 63 0.79 -6.87 7.95
N PRO A 64 0.08 -7.74 8.68
CA PRO A 64 -1.24 -7.54 9.28
C PRO A 64 -1.21 -6.84 10.64
N GLU A 65 -0.04 -6.50 11.19
CA GLU A 65 0.07 -5.79 12.47
C GLU A 65 -0.49 -4.36 12.39
N CYS A 66 -0.50 -3.77 11.20
CA CYS A 66 -1.16 -2.52 10.85
C CYS A 66 -2.31 -2.77 9.85
N ASN A 67 -3.44 -2.09 10.06
CA ASN A 67 -4.63 -2.15 9.20
C ASN A 67 -4.79 -0.93 8.27
N GLY A 68 -3.77 -0.06 8.18
CA GLY A 68 -3.79 1.10 7.29
C GLY A 68 -3.77 0.69 5.82
N THR A 69 -4.57 1.39 5.02
CA THR A 69 -4.66 1.24 3.57
C THR A 69 -3.91 2.36 2.86
N ILE A 70 -3.83 2.32 1.53
CA ILE A 70 -3.25 3.40 0.72
C ILE A 70 -3.86 4.79 0.99
N PHE A 71 -5.12 4.87 1.42
CA PHE A 71 -5.77 6.13 1.81
C PHE A 71 -5.25 6.71 3.12
N ASP A 72 -4.59 5.88 3.92
CA ASP A 72 -4.05 6.24 5.23
C ASP A 72 -2.57 6.65 5.16
N TRP A 73 -2.04 6.85 3.95
CA TRP A 73 -0.65 7.17 3.71
C TRP A 73 -0.49 8.65 3.39
N THR A 74 0.35 9.33 4.16
CA THR A 74 0.70 10.72 3.92
C THR A 74 2.11 10.81 3.34
N GLU A 75 2.40 11.93 2.69
CA GLU A 75 3.79 12.32 2.46
C GLU A 75 4.53 12.32 3.81
N ASN A 76 5.77 11.84 3.81
CA ASN A 76 6.65 12.06 4.94
C ASN A 76 7.18 13.51 4.89
N LEU A 77 6.28 14.46 5.10
CA LEU A 77 6.64 15.85 5.34
C LEU A 77 7.18 15.92 6.77
N GLU A 78 8.45 15.57 6.94
CA GLU A 78 9.22 16.21 7.98
C GLU A 78 9.26 17.69 7.59
N PHE A 79 8.28 18.46 8.10
CA PHE A 79 8.37 19.92 8.10
C PHE A 79 9.55 20.29 9.02
N GLY A 80 10.76 20.17 8.48
CA GLY A 80 11.92 20.88 8.95
C GLY A 80 11.90 22.27 8.31
N LEU A 81 11.16 23.20 8.92
CA LEU A 81 11.42 24.65 8.96
C LEU A 81 10.58 25.28 10.08
#